data_AF-A0A6P1TTF3-F1
#
_entry.id   AF-A0A6P1TTF3-F1
#
_cell.length_a   1.000
_cell.length_b   1.000
_cell.length_c   1.000
_cell.angle_alpha   90.00
_cell.angle_beta   90.00
_cell.angle_gamma   90.00
#
_symmetry.space_group_name_H-M   'P 1'
#
loop_
_entity.id
_entity.type
_entity.pdbx_description
1 polymer ?
#
loop_
_entity_poly.entity_id
_entity_poly.type
_entity_poly.pdbx_seq_one_letter_code
_entity_poly.pdbx_strand_id
1 'polypeptide(L)'
;MVLQESLFELMEEKPITKITIKELCENADINRTTFYAYYTDQYDLLRKIQDETLLWVKESLSNLIGKTDKQEKMMVLEKIFQYFVENSRHLKILMSEQGDIDFQKQMFTLIYQQCGISPSTGAETDFGVSKDYFIFAVNGSVGLLQHWLKNGINQSAKEMAETIYNLTFRLVNW
;
A
#
# COMPACT_ATOMS: atom_id res chain seq x y z
N MET A 1 4.07 -11.96 -10.80
CA MET A 1 3.68 -12.56 -12.11
C MET A 1 4.46 -11.84 -13.20
N VAL A 2 4.91 -12.53 -14.26
CA VAL A 2 5.75 -11.94 -15.32
C VAL A 2 5.10 -10.71 -15.99
N LEU A 3 3.76 -10.72 -16.19
CA LEU A 3 3.03 -9.55 -16.72
C LEU A 3 3.02 -8.35 -15.78
N GLN A 4 2.91 -8.60 -14.46
CA GLN A 4 2.95 -7.55 -13.45
C GLN A 4 4.32 -6.89 -13.42
N GLU A 5 5.39 -7.70 -13.40
CA GLU A 5 6.77 -7.20 -13.47
C GLU A 5 6.98 -6.38 -14.74
N SER A 6 6.60 -6.92 -15.89
CA SER A 6 6.70 -6.23 -17.17
C SER A 6 5.94 -4.90 -17.21
N LEU A 7 4.73 -4.84 -16.63
CA LEU A 7 3.97 -3.59 -16.55
C LEU A 7 4.72 -2.54 -15.74
N PHE A 8 5.24 -2.91 -14.56
CA PHE A 8 5.94 -1.95 -13.71
C PHE A 8 7.29 -1.52 -14.27
N GLU A 9 8.02 -2.42 -14.94
CA GLU A 9 9.23 -2.06 -15.70
C GLU A 9 8.94 -0.97 -16.72
N LEU A 10 7.90 -1.16 -17.53
CA LEU A 10 7.50 -0.15 -18.51
C LEU A 10 6.98 1.13 -17.85
N MET A 11 6.34 1.04 -16.67
CA MET A 11 5.90 2.22 -15.91
C MET A 11 7.03 3.00 -15.26
N GLU A 12 8.21 2.40 -15.05
CA GLU A 12 9.42 3.12 -14.63
C GLU A 12 9.93 4.04 -15.75
N GLU A 13 9.70 3.66 -17.01
CA GLU A 13 10.21 4.38 -18.17
C GLU A 13 9.22 5.41 -18.73
N LYS A 14 7.91 5.14 -18.63
CA LYS A 14 6.86 5.99 -19.24
C LYS A 14 5.50 5.82 -18.58
N PRO A 15 4.60 6.82 -18.72
CA PRO A 15 3.25 6.71 -18.17
C PRO A 15 2.47 5.56 -18.81
N ILE A 16 1.59 4.92 -18.03
CA ILE A 16 0.76 3.79 -18.48
C ILE A 16 -0.10 4.08 -19.73
N THR A 17 -0.44 5.34 -19.96
CA THR A 17 -1.15 5.82 -21.16
C THR A 17 -0.36 5.61 -22.46
N LYS A 18 0.96 5.40 -22.36
CA LYS A 18 1.88 5.16 -23.49
C LYS A 18 2.32 3.71 -23.60
N ILE A 19 1.91 2.85 -22.67
CA ILE A 19 2.23 1.42 -22.69
C ILE A 19 1.21 0.72 -23.59
N THR A 20 1.69 -0.09 -24.54
CA THR A 20 0.82 -0.87 -25.43
C THR A 20 0.80 -2.34 -25.01
N ILE A 21 -0.30 -3.04 -25.28
CA ILE A 21 -0.37 -4.50 -25.02
C ILE A 21 0.69 -5.27 -25.79
N LYS A 22 1.05 -4.80 -27.00
CA LYS A 22 2.11 -5.42 -27.80
C LYS A 22 3.44 -5.39 -27.03
N GLU A 23 3.84 -4.21 -26.60
CA GLU A 23 5.09 -4.01 -25.87
C GLU A 23 5.11 -4.75 -24.53
N LEU A 24 4.01 -4.69 -23.78
CA LEU A 24 3.87 -5.41 -22.52
C LEU A 24 4.06 -6.92 -22.69
N CYS A 25 3.41 -7.49 -23.73
CA CYS A 25 3.52 -8.89 -24.09
C CYS A 25 4.93 -9.26 -24.58
N GLU A 26 5.58 -8.42 -25.37
CA GLU A 26 6.94 -8.61 -25.85
C GLU A 26 7.94 -8.61 -24.69
N ASN A 27 7.83 -7.67 -23.75
CA ASN A 27 8.71 -7.60 -22.58
C ASN A 27 8.47 -8.77 -21.60
N ALA A 28 7.23 -9.27 -21.51
CA ALA A 28 6.89 -10.40 -20.65
C ALA A 28 7.10 -11.79 -21.29
N ASP A 29 7.54 -11.87 -22.54
CA ASP A 29 7.61 -13.10 -23.35
C ASP A 29 6.28 -13.91 -23.35
N ILE A 30 5.16 -13.20 -23.54
CA ILE A 30 3.80 -13.78 -23.49
C ILE A 30 3.03 -13.46 -24.76
N ASN A 31 2.28 -14.44 -25.28
CA ASN A 31 1.38 -14.21 -26.41
C ASN A 31 0.23 -13.26 -26.02
N ARG A 32 -0.11 -12.31 -26.91
CA ARG A 32 -1.26 -11.39 -26.76
C ARG A 32 -2.58 -12.13 -26.52
N THR A 33 -2.78 -13.30 -27.13
CA THR A 33 -3.97 -14.13 -26.88
C THR A 33 -4.05 -14.57 -25.42
N THR A 34 -2.91 -14.91 -24.81
CA THR A 34 -2.83 -15.24 -23.39
C THR A 34 -3.12 -14.02 -22.52
N PHE A 35 -2.59 -12.84 -22.87
CA PHE A 35 -2.92 -11.61 -22.17
C PHE A 35 -4.43 -11.34 -22.17
N TYR A 36 -5.05 -11.37 -23.35
CA TYR A 36 -6.48 -11.10 -23.49
C TYR A 36 -7.40 -12.17 -22.89
N ALA A 37 -6.88 -13.34 -22.52
CA ALA A 37 -7.63 -14.33 -21.75
C ALA A 37 -7.87 -13.90 -20.29
N TYR A 38 -7.02 -13.02 -19.75
CA TYR A 38 -7.09 -12.60 -18.34
C TYR A 38 -7.32 -11.10 -18.15
N TYR A 39 -6.97 -10.27 -19.13
CA TYR A 39 -6.98 -8.81 -19.02
C TYR A 39 -7.53 -8.16 -20.28
N THR A 40 -8.33 -7.11 -20.10
CA THR A 40 -8.90 -6.36 -21.22
C THR A 40 -7.92 -5.33 -21.79
N ASP A 41 -7.16 -4.66 -20.93
CA ASP A 41 -6.13 -3.68 -21.28
C ASP A 41 -5.08 -3.54 -20.16
N GLN A 42 -4.12 -2.63 -20.32
CA GLN A 42 -3.06 -2.41 -19.34
C GLN A 42 -3.58 -1.84 -18.01
N TYR A 43 -4.71 -1.13 -18.03
CA TYR A 43 -5.33 -0.60 -16.81
C TYR A 43 -6.05 -1.69 -16.04
N ASP A 44 -6.63 -2.66 -16.73
CA ASP A 44 -7.25 -3.83 -16.11
C ASP A 44 -6.24 -4.71 -15.38
N LEU A 45 -5.06 -4.91 -15.98
CA LEU A 45 -3.93 -5.53 -15.29
C LEU A 45 -3.51 -4.70 -14.07
N LEU A 46 -3.33 -3.38 -14.22
CA LEU A 46 -2.95 -2.51 -13.11
C LEU A 46 -3.95 -2.57 -11.95
N ARG A 47 -5.25 -2.47 -12.24
CA ARG A 47 -6.33 -2.53 -11.24
C ARG A 47 -6.32 -3.85 -10.48
N LYS A 48 -6.15 -4.99 -11.16
CA LYS A 48 -6.08 -6.29 -10.48
C LYS A 48 -4.90 -6.38 -9.51
N ILE A 49 -3.74 -5.85 -9.90
CA ILE A 49 -2.56 -5.78 -9.01
C ILE A 49 -2.85 -4.87 -7.80
N GLN A 50 -3.47 -3.71 -8.04
CA GLN A 50 -3.86 -2.78 -6.98
C GLN A 50 -4.86 -3.41 -6.01
N ASP A 51 -5.86 -4.12 -6.52
CA ASP A 51 -6.89 -4.80 -5.72
C ASP A 51 -6.27 -5.91 -4.85
N GLU A 52 -5.34 -6.70 -5.41
CA GLU A 52 -4.57 -7.72 -4.66
C GLU A 52 -3.76 -7.08 -3.53
N THR A 53 -3.10 -5.95 -3.82
CA THR A 53 -2.32 -5.19 -2.82
C THR A 53 -3.23 -4.66 -1.71
N LEU A 54 -4.36 -4.03 -2.06
CA LEU A 54 -5.30 -3.47 -1.10
C LEU A 54 -5.94 -4.55 -0.22
N LEU A 55 -6.26 -5.72 -0.81
CA LEU A 55 -6.77 -6.86 -0.05
C LEU A 55 -5.75 -7.35 0.96
N TRP A 56 -4.49 -7.51 0.56
CA TRP A 56 -3.42 -7.92 1.46
C TRP A 56 -3.22 -6.94 2.62
N VAL A 57 -3.23 -5.63 2.32
CA VAL A 57 -3.13 -4.59 3.35
C VAL A 57 -4.33 -4.63 4.29
N LYS A 58 -5.55 -4.86 3.76
CA LYS A 58 -6.77 -4.97 4.55
C LYS A 58 -6.67 -6.09 5.59
N GLU A 59 -6.28 -7.28 5.15
CA GLU A 59 -6.13 -8.45 6.01
C GLU A 59 -5.04 -8.23 7.06
N SER A 60 -3.93 -7.60 6.66
CA SER A 60 -2.82 -7.30 7.57
C SER A 60 -3.18 -6.26 8.63
N LEU A 61 -3.93 -5.22 8.26
CA LEU A 61 -4.44 -4.21 9.21
C LEU A 61 -5.49 -4.80 10.13
N SER A 62 -6.41 -5.62 9.63
CA SER A 62 -7.40 -6.30 10.46
C SER A 62 -6.71 -7.21 11.49
N ASN A 63 -5.67 -7.94 11.09
CA ASN A 63 -4.85 -8.74 12.01
C ASN A 63 -4.16 -7.86 13.06
N LEU A 64 -3.55 -6.73 12.65
CA LEU A 64 -2.87 -5.79 13.56
C LEU A 64 -3.83 -5.23 14.62
N ILE A 65 -5.03 -4.82 14.21
CA ILE A 65 -6.05 -4.24 15.09
C ILE A 65 -6.59 -5.30 16.06
N GLY A 66 -6.71 -6.56 15.62
CA GLY A 66 -7.10 -7.67 16.47
C GLY A 66 -6.06 -8.07 17.53
N LYS A 67 -4.83 -7.52 17.47
CA LYS A 67 -3.79 -7.79 18.47
C LYS A 67 -3.91 -6.85 19.66
N THR A 68 -3.70 -7.38 20.86
CA THR A 68 -3.68 -6.60 22.11
C THR A 68 -2.25 -6.45 22.66
N ASP A 69 -1.44 -7.51 22.53
CA ASP A 69 -0.05 -7.52 22.96
C ASP A 69 0.87 -6.69 22.05
N LYS A 70 1.84 -5.98 22.65
CA LYS A 70 2.79 -5.12 21.95
C LYS A 70 3.71 -5.91 21.02
N GLN A 71 4.21 -7.07 21.45
CA GLN A 71 5.10 -7.89 20.64
C GLN A 71 4.34 -8.44 19.43
N GLU A 72 3.11 -8.92 19.62
CA GLU A 72 2.26 -9.37 18.52
C GLU A 72 1.99 -8.24 17.52
N LYS A 73 1.64 -7.03 17.99
CA LYS A 73 1.47 -5.86 17.12
C LYS A 73 2.73 -5.55 16.33
N MET A 74 3.89 -5.54 16.99
CA MET A 74 5.16 -5.27 16.35
C MET A 74 5.49 -6.31 15.28
N MET A 75 5.25 -7.60 15.55
CA MET A 75 5.44 -8.67 14.57
C MET A 75 4.55 -8.51 13.34
N VAL A 76 3.29 -8.12 13.51
CA VAL A 76 2.39 -7.87 12.38
C VAL A 76 2.82 -6.62 11.60
N LEU A 77 3.20 -5.56 12.30
CA LEU A 77 3.65 -4.32 11.67
C LEU A 77 4.96 -4.52 10.88
N GLU A 78 5.90 -5.28 11.43
CA GLU A 78 7.12 -5.69 10.72
C GLU A 78 6.80 -6.48 9.46
N LYS A 79 5.83 -7.42 9.51
CA LYS A 79 5.35 -8.13 8.31
C LYS A 79 4.73 -7.21 7.26
N ILE A 80 3.98 -6.19 7.69
CA ILE A 80 3.45 -5.15 6.80
C ILE A 80 4.60 -4.46 6.06
N PHE A 81 5.59 -3.95 6.79
CA PHE A 81 6.73 -3.29 6.17
C PHE A 81 7.61 -4.23 5.35
N GLN A 82 7.74 -5.50 5.74
CA GLN A 82 8.46 -6.51 4.98
C GLN A 82 7.83 -6.75 3.61
N TYR A 83 6.49 -6.80 3.54
CA TYR A 83 5.79 -6.85 2.25
C TYR A 83 6.10 -5.61 1.40
N PHE A 84 6.14 -4.41 1.98
CA PHE A 84 6.54 -3.20 1.24
C PHE A 84 7.98 -3.27 0.72
N VAL A 85 8.90 -3.91 1.45
CA VAL A 85 10.29 -4.13 0.99
C VAL A 85 10.32 -5.07 -0.21
N GLU A 86 9.67 -6.23 -0.08
CA GLU A 86 9.64 -7.28 -1.11
C GLU A 86 8.98 -6.80 -2.41
N ASN A 87 8.04 -5.88 -2.29
CA ASN A 87 7.23 -5.34 -3.39
C ASN A 87 7.60 -3.89 -3.75
N SER A 88 8.77 -3.44 -3.27
CA SER A 88 9.18 -2.03 -3.31
C SER A 88 9.23 -1.43 -4.70
N ARG A 89 9.65 -2.20 -5.71
CA ARG A 89 9.77 -1.74 -7.11
C ARG A 89 8.47 -1.13 -7.61
N HIS A 90 7.37 -1.86 -7.46
CA HIS A 90 6.07 -1.42 -7.94
C HIS A 90 5.33 -0.54 -6.94
N LEU A 91 5.46 -0.80 -5.64
CA LEU A 91 4.83 0.04 -4.61
C LEU A 91 5.41 1.45 -4.61
N LYS A 92 6.70 1.62 -4.94
CA LYS A 92 7.31 2.93 -5.17
C LYS A 92 6.59 3.71 -6.26
N ILE A 93 6.24 3.07 -7.38
CA ILE A 93 5.54 3.72 -8.50
C ILE A 93 4.12 4.07 -8.07
N LEU A 94 3.37 3.10 -7.54
CA LEU A 94 1.98 3.27 -7.11
C LEU A 94 1.80 4.35 -6.03
N MET A 95 2.75 4.43 -5.10
CA MET A 95 2.72 5.38 -3.98
C MET A 95 3.45 6.71 -4.26
N SER A 96 3.99 6.91 -5.47
CA SER A 96 4.68 8.15 -5.85
C SER A 96 3.71 9.28 -6.22
N GLU A 97 4.21 10.51 -6.32
CA GLU A 97 3.45 11.66 -6.83
C GLU A 97 2.97 11.45 -8.29
N GLN A 98 3.67 10.61 -9.06
CA GLN A 98 3.32 10.25 -10.44
C GLN A 98 2.48 8.96 -10.51
N GLY A 99 2.19 8.35 -9.36
CA GLY A 99 1.43 7.12 -9.24
C GLY A 99 -0.06 7.30 -9.49
N ASP A 100 -0.81 6.20 -9.35
CA ASP A 100 -2.25 6.22 -9.46
C ASP A 100 -2.87 6.88 -8.22
N ILE A 101 -3.40 8.09 -8.41
CA ILE A 101 -4.07 8.87 -7.36
C ILE A 101 -5.23 8.07 -6.74
N ASP A 102 -5.95 7.29 -7.55
CA ASP A 102 -7.10 6.53 -7.05
C ASP A 102 -6.65 5.36 -6.17
N PHE A 103 -5.54 4.70 -6.50
CA PHE A 103 -4.94 3.70 -5.61
C PHE A 103 -4.56 4.29 -4.25
N GLN A 104 -3.90 5.46 -4.23
CA GLN A 104 -3.52 6.11 -2.97
C GLN A 104 -4.75 6.49 -2.14
N LYS A 105 -5.80 7.05 -2.78
CA LYS A 105 -7.07 7.34 -2.10
C LYS A 105 -7.73 6.08 -1.53
N GLN A 106 -7.71 4.98 -2.29
CA GLN A 106 -8.25 3.70 -1.82
C GLN A 106 -7.44 3.17 -0.63
N MET A 107 -6.11 3.27 -0.66
CA MET A 107 -5.24 2.91 0.47
C MET A 107 -5.59 3.71 1.73
N PHE A 108 -5.71 5.04 1.62
CA PHE A 108 -6.13 5.88 2.75
C PHE A 108 -7.52 5.47 3.25
N THR A 109 -8.49 5.34 2.34
CA THR A 109 -9.87 4.96 2.69
C THR A 109 -9.91 3.63 3.42
N LEU A 110 -9.14 2.66 2.97
CA LEU A 110 -9.00 1.35 3.58
C LEU A 110 -8.49 1.46 5.02
N ILE A 111 -7.40 2.22 5.25
CA ILE A 111 -6.82 2.42 6.59
C ILE A 111 -7.83 3.09 7.53
N TYR A 112 -8.50 4.15 7.06
CA TYR A 112 -9.54 4.84 7.83
C TYR A 112 -10.69 3.90 8.22
N GLN A 113 -11.19 3.12 7.26
CA GLN A 113 -12.27 2.16 7.48
C GLN A 113 -11.88 1.06 8.47
N GLN A 114 -10.68 0.49 8.34
CA GLN A 114 -10.21 -0.56 9.26
C GLN A 114 -10.13 -0.06 10.70
N CYS A 115 -9.82 1.22 10.90
CA CYS A 115 -9.75 1.83 12.22
C CYS A 115 -11.06 2.49 12.69
N GLY A 116 -12.17 2.29 11.99
CA GLY A 116 -13.49 2.79 12.40
C GLY A 116 -13.72 4.28 12.20
N ILE A 117 -12.85 4.98 11.44
CA ILE A 117 -13.07 6.38 11.07
C ILE A 117 -13.77 6.39 9.71
N SER A 118 -15.08 6.61 9.71
CA SER A 118 -15.82 6.90 8.48
C SER A 118 -16.18 8.39 8.41
N PRO A 119 -16.06 9.05 7.25
CA PRO A 119 -16.58 10.41 7.05
C PRO A 119 -18.09 10.53 7.28
N SER A 120 -18.84 9.42 7.16
CA SER A 120 -20.31 9.40 7.14
C SER A 120 -20.99 9.05 8.45
N THR A 121 -20.24 8.61 9.47
CA THR A 121 -20.81 8.26 10.77
C THR A 121 -20.17 9.14 11.85
N GLY A 122 -20.97 9.97 12.51
CA GLY A 122 -20.58 10.70 13.72
C GLY A 122 -20.33 9.79 14.93
N ALA A 123 -19.86 8.56 14.70
CA ALA A 123 -19.46 7.64 15.74
C ALA A 123 -18.12 8.13 16.29
N GLU A 124 -18.13 8.55 17.55
CA GLU A 124 -16.93 8.70 18.34
C GLU A 124 -16.19 7.37 18.33
N THR A 125 -14.95 7.36 17.84
CA THR A 125 -14.11 6.17 17.88
C THR A 125 -13.77 5.82 19.33
N ASP A 126 -14.07 4.59 19.73
CA ASP A 126 -13.87 4.00 21.07
C ASP A 126 -12.38 3.80 21.47
N PHE A 127 -11.45 4.47 20.77
CA PHE A 127 -10.01 4.38 21.03
C PHE A 127 -9.52 5.35 22.12
N GLY A 128 -10.39 6.20 22.67
CA GLY A 128 -10.02 7.20 23.68
C GLY A 128 -9.09 8.31 23.16
N VAL A 129 -8.92 8.43 21.84
CA VAL A 129 -8.07 9.45 21.19
C VAL A 129 -8.89 10.34 20.25
N SER A 130 -8.51 11.61 20.13
CA SER A 130 -9.20 12.54 19.25
C SER A 130 -9.11 12.10 17.78
N LYS A 131 -10.17 12.38 17.01
CA LYS A 131 -10.20 12.16 15.55
C LYS A 131 -9.00 12.81 14.84
N ASP A 132 -8.57 13.98 15.31
CA ASP A 132 -7.43 14.71 14.76
C ASP A 132 -6.10 13.95 14.94
N TYR A 133 -5.89 13.35 16.12
CA TYR A 133 -4.71 12.50 16.34
C TYR A 133 -4.68 11.32 15.39
N PHE A 134 -5.83 10.66 15.17
CA PHE A 134 -5.89 9.54 14.25
C PHE A 134 -5.59 9.96 12.80
N ILE A 135 -6.19 11.06 12.35
CA ILE A 135 -5.90 11.64 11.03
C ILE A 135 -4.41 11.91 10.90
N PHE A 136 -3.78 12.52 11.91
CA PHE A 136 -2.35 12.77 11.94
C PHE A 136 -1.54 11.47 11.88
N ALA A 137 -1.90 10.46 12.67
CA ALA A 137 -1.21 9.17 12.73
C ALA A 137 -1.23 8.43 11.39
N VAL A 138 -2.38 8.39 10.71
CA VAL A 138 -2.51 7.74 9.39
C VAL A 138 -1.74 8.51 8.32
N ASN A 139 -1.94 9.83 8.23
CA ASN A 139 -1.24 10.64 7.23
C ASN A 139 0.28 10.63 7.45
N GLY A 140 0.72 10.71 8.70
CA GLY A 140 2.13 10.60 9.05
C GLY A 140 2.70 9.24 8.68
N SER A 141 1.95 8.16 8.92
CA SER A 141 2.39 6.80 8.61
C SER A 141 2.52 6.55 7.11
N VAL A 142 1.51 6.95 6.33
CA VAL A 142 1.55 6.82 4.86
C VAL A 142 2.62 7.74 4.26
N GLY A 143 2.76 8.96 4.76
CA GLY A 143 3.81 9.89 4.32
C GLY A 143 5.23 9.36 4.58
N LEU A 144 5.46 8.74 5.74
CA LEU A 144 6.73 8.08 6.06
C LEU A 144 6.98 6.88 5.14
N LEU A 145 5.96 6.05 4.87
CA LEU A 145 6.06 4.94 3.92
C LEU A 145 6.42 5.43 2.51
N GLN A 146 5.73 6.47 2.01
CA GLN A 146 6.02 7.07 0.71
C GLN A 146 7.46 7.60 0.64
N HIS A 147 7.90 8.31 1.68
CA HIS A 147 9.28 8.81 1.79
C HIS A 147 10.30 7.68 1.80
N TRP A 148 10.03 6.60 2.53
CA TRP A 148 10.92 5.44 2.63
C TRP A 148 11.06 4.69 1.29
N LEU A 149 9.94 4.46 0.59
CA LEU A 149 9.94 3.86 -0.75
C LEU A 149 10.66 4.74 -1.77
N LYS A 150 10.42 6.07 -1.74
CA LYS A 150 11.06 7.04 -2.65
C LYS A 150 12.58 7.05 -2.50
N ASN A 151 13.08 6.96 -1.26
CA ASN A 151 14.50 7.05 -0.93
C ASN A 151 15.24 5.70 -0.88
N GLY A 152 14.65 4.64 -1.45
CA GLY A 152 15.34 3.37 -1.66
C GLY A 152 15.49 2.50 -0.41
N ILE A 153 14.56 2.62 0.56
CA ILE A 153 14.49 1.73 1.73
C ILE A 153 15.81 1.78 2.53
N ASN A 154 16.09 2.95 3.10
CA ASN A 154 17.31 3.24 3.87
C ASN A 154 17.28 2.69 5.32
N GLN A 155 16.21 1.98 5.68
CA GLN A 155 15.99 1.36 6.99
C GLN A 155 15.39 -0.03 6.74
N SER A 156 15.61 -0.97 7.65
CA SER A 156 14.95 -2.28 7.61
C SER A 156 13.45 -2.17 7.89
N ALA A 157 12.68 -3.19 7.48
CA ALA A 157 11.25 -3.28 7.76
C ALA A 157 10.94 -3.15 9.26
N LYS A 158 11.79 -3.75 10.10
CA LYS A 158 11.70 -3.68 11.56
C LYS A 158 11.89 -2.27 12.09
N GLU A 159 12.93 -1.56 11.64
CA GLU A 159 13.19 -0.18 12.09
C GLU A 159 12.05 0.77 11.68
N MET A 160 11.48 0.58 10.50
CA MET A 160 10.30 1.35 10.05
C MET A 160 9.06 1.02 10.90
N ALA A 161 8.82 -0.28 11.17
CA ALA A 161 7.75 -0.72 12.05
C ALA A 161 7.89 -0.10 13.45
N GLU A 162 9.08 -0.13 14.04
CA GLU A 162 9.35 0.49 15.35
C GLU A 162 9.11 2.00 15.34
N THR A 163 9.52 2.69 14.28
CA THR A 163 9.30 4.14 14.12
C THR A 163 7.81 4.46 14.11
N ILE A 164 7.04 3.76 13.26
CA ILE A 164 5.60 3.96 13.13
C ILE A 164 4.89 3.60 14.43
N TYR A 165 5.27 2.49 15.07
CA TYR A 165 4.69 2.08 16.33
C TYR A 165 4.90 3.14 17.43
N ASN A 166 6.11 3.67 17.54
CA ASN A 166 6.44 4.70 18.53
C ASN A 166 5.69 6.01 18.28
N LEU A 167 5.51 6.42 17.02
CA LEU A 167 4.80 7.66 16.68
C LEU A 167 3.28 7.53 16.84
N THR A 168 2.72 6.34 16.64
CA THR A 168 1.26 6.15 16.57
C THR A 168 0.63 5.52 17.80
N PHE A 169 1.34 4.66 18.54
CA PHE A 169 0.81 3.99 19.73
C PHE A 169 1.35 4.55 21.04
N ARG A 170 2.48 5.28 21.03
CA ARG A 170 3.09 5.81 22.26
C ARG A 170 2.53 7.16 22.68
N LEU A 171 2.06 7.99 21.75
CA LEU A 171 1.48 9.31 22.03
C LEU A 171 0.04 9.25 22.59
N VAL A 172 -0.57 8.06 22.63
CA VAL A 172 -1.94 7.83 23.14
C VAL A 172 -1.98 7.62 24.67
N ASN A 173 -0.83 7.39 25.31
CA ASN A 173 -0.75 7.22 26.76
C ASN A 173 -0.45 8.57 27.44
N TRP A 174 -1.47 9.39 27.64
CA TRP A 174 -1.45 10.54 28.57
C TRP A 174 -2.60 10.42 29.57
#